data_AF-A0A2W5ZLK6-F1
#
_entry.id   AF-A0A2W5ZLK6-F1
#
_cell.length_a   1.000
_cell.length_b   1.000
_cell.length_c   1.000
_cell.angle_alpha   90.00
_cell.angle_beta   90.00
_cell.angle_gamma   90.00
#
_symmetry.space_group_name_H-M   'P 1'
#
loop_
_entity.id
_entity.type
_entity.pdbx_description
1 polymer ?
#
loop_
_entity_poly.entity_id
_entity_poly.type
_entity_poly.pdbx_seq_one_letter_code
_entity_poly.pdbx_strand_id
1 'polypeptide(L)'
;MKPPDDLLDKARRLATEQAKLEKQEADGERLLAGEDPSTPYRDDAEHWSGVYAELVGFKNDLLERLSQDRKMLSEAATTELERDENLLRVELERLKLRLSFWEMRREELSSE
;
A
#
# COMPACT_ATOMS: atom_id res chain seq x y z
N MET A 1 -24.17 -28.80 -0.87
CA MET A 1 -23.57 -29.36 -2.10
C MET A 1 -22.07 -29.14 -2.01
N LYS A 2 -21.22 -30.14 -2.29
CA LYS A 2 -19.76 -29.91 -2.32
C LYS A 2 -19.42 -29.09 -3.58
N PRO A 3 -18.47 -28.14 -3.51
CA PRO A 3 -17.99 -27.47 -4.71
C PRO A 3 -17.38 -28.51 -5.67
N PRO A 4 -17.56 -28.35 -6.98
CA PRO A 4 -16.79 -29.05 -7.99
C PRO A 4 -15.27 -29.00 -7.72
N ASP A 5 -14.55 -30.08 -8.02
CA ASP A 5 -13.11 -30.22 -7.71
C ASP A 5 -12.24 -29.16 -8.41
N ASP A 6 -12.63 -28.70 -9.59
CA ASP A 6 -11.97 -27.63 -10.34
C ASP A 6 -12.06 -26.27 -9.63
N LEU A 7 -13.18 -25.97 -8.96
CA LEU A 7 -13.33 -24.77 -8.15
C LEU A 7 -12.45 -24.81 -6.90
N LEU A 8 -12.31 -25.99 -6.28
CA LEU A 8 -11.43 -26.18 -5.12
C LEU A 8 -9.96 -25.95 -5.50
N ASP A 9 -9.52 -26.50 -6.64
CA ASP A 9 -8.15 -26.30 -7.12
C ASP A 9 -7.89 -24.83 -7.47
N LYS A 10 -8.84 -24.15 -8.12
CA LYS A 10 -8.73 -22.72 -8.40
C LYS A 10 -8.65 -21.89 -7.11
N ALA A 11 -9.48 -22.18 -6.11
CA ALA A 11 -9.47 -21.48 -4.83
C ALA A 11 -8.12 -21.64 -4.11
N ARG A 12 -7.53 -22.84 -4.14
CA ARG A 12 -6.19 -23.07 -3.55
C ARG A 12 -5.10 -22.26 -4.23
N ARG A 13 -5.14 -22.15 -5.57
CA ARG A 13 -4.18 -21.33 -6.33
C ARG A 13 -4.32 -19.85 -5.97
N LEU A 14 -5.54 -19.34 -5.92
CA LEU A 14 -5.83 -17.95 -5.52
C LEU A 14 -5.33 -17.66 -4.10
N ALA A 15 -5.60 -18.54 -3.13
CA ALA A 15 -5.13 -18.37 -1.76
C ALA A 15 -3.59 -18.35 -1.66
N THR A 16 -2.91 -19.19 -2.45
CA THR A 16 -1.44 -19.22 -2.50
C THR A 16 -0.87 -17.93 -3.08
N GLU A 17 -1.49 -17.41 -4.13
CA GLU A 17 -1.09 -16.16 -4.77
C GLU A 17 -1.34 -14.95 -3.86
N GLN A 18 -2.50 -14.89 -3.19
CA GLN A 18 -2.83 -13.85 -2.23
C GLN A 18 -1.82 -13.81 -1.07
N ALA A 19 -1.52 -14.96 -0.46
CA ALA A 19 -0.54 -15.03 0.63
C ALA A 19 0.87 -14.58 0.19
N LYS A 20 1.24 -14.82 -1.07
CA LYS A 20 2.50 -14.34 -1.64
C LYS A 20 2.52 -12.82 -1.76
N LEU A 21 1.43 -12.23 -2.26
CA LEU A 21 1.30 -10.77 -2.42
C LEU A 21 1.29 -10.07 -1.05
N GLU A 22 0.51 -10.57 -0.09
CA GLU A 22 0.45 -10.04 1.28
C GLU A 22 1.84 -10.06 1.93
N LYS A 23 2.62 -11.12 1.74
CA LYS A 23 4.00 -11.19 2.24
C LYS A 23 4.93 -10.15 1.59
N GLN A 24 4.73 -9.85 0.29
CA GLN A 24 5.50 -8.83 -0.41
C GLN A 24 5.09 -7.40 -0.01
N GLU A 25 3.85 -7.20 0.44
CA GLU A 25 3.37 -5.90 0.93
C GLU A 25 3.73 -5.64 2.40
N ALA A 26 3.87 -6.70 3.20
CA ALA A 26 4.25 -6.62 4.61
C ALA A 26 5.72 -6.23 4.85
N ASP A 27 6.53 -6.14 3.80
CA ASP A 27 7.90 -5.65 3.91
C ASP A 27 7.92 -4.15 4.19
N GLY A 28 8.17 -3.79 5.45
CA GLY A 28 8.20 -2.41 5.94
C GLY A 28 9.33 -1.56 5.36
N GLU A 29 10.35 -2.19 4.78
CA GLU A 29 11.49 -1.52 4.13
C GLU A 29 11.37 -1.53 2.60
N ARG A 30 10.22 -1.97 2.08
CA ARG A 30 10.00 -2.09 0.64
C ARG A 30 10.16 -0.74 -0.07
N LEU A 31 11.12 -0.72 -0.97
CA LEU A 31 11.39 0.39 -1.88
C LEU A 31 10.51 0.34 -3.13
N LEU A 32 10.23 1.51 -3.70
CA LEU A 32 9.72 1.62 -5.05
C LEU A 32 10.81 1.25 -6.06
N ALA A 33 10.39 0.82 -7.25
CA ALA A 33 11.32 0.42 -8.29
C ALA A 33 12.19 1.61 -8.72
N GLY A 34 13.51 1.47 -8.64
CA GLY A 34 14.46 2.52 -8.99
C GLY A 34 14.80 3.48 -7.85
N GLU A 35 14.19 3.31 -6.68
CA GLU A 35 14.50 4.12 -5.51
C GLU A 35 15.85 3.73 -4.90
N ASP A 36 16.73 4.72 -4.72
CA ASP A 36 18.00 4.57 -4.00
C ASP A 36 18.02 5.50 -2.76
N PRO A 37 17.78 4.96 -1.55
CA PRO A 37 17.77 5.73 -0.31
C PRO A 37 19.13 6.40 0.01
N SER A 38 20.21 5.91 -0.59
CA SER A 38 21.58 6.35 -0.32
C SER A 38 22.06 7.45 -1.28
N THR A 39 21.21 7.89 -2.20
CA THR A 39 21.55 8.94 -3.17
C THR A 39 22.16 10.18 -2.48
N PRO A 40 23.26 10.74 -3.04
CA PRO A 40 23.80 12.01 -2.60
C PRO A 40 23.10 13.20 -3.28
N TYR A 41 22.18 12.96 -4.22
CA TYR A 41 21.57 14.02 -5.03
C TYR A 41 20.27 14.51 -4.39
N ARG A 42 20.20 15.80 -4.08
CA ARG A 42 18.99 16.44 -3.54
C ARG A 42 17.79 16.29 -4.49
N ASP A 43 18.02 16.33 -5.80
CA ASP A 43 16.97 16.20 -6.82
C ASP A 43 16.27 14.83 -6.75
N ASP A 44 17.00 13.76 -6.39
CA ASP A 44 16.40 12.45 -6.17
C ASP A 44 15.52 12.45 -4.92
N ALA A 45 15.96 13.11 -3.84
CA ALA A 45 15.16 13.24 -2.63
C ALA A 45 13.88 14.06 -2.86
N GLU A 46 13.97 15.12 -3.67
CA GLU A 46 12.82 15.90 -4.11
C GLU A 46 11.86 15.05 -4.96
N HIS A 47 12.39 14.33 -5.95
CA HIS A 47 11.62 13.42 -6.80
C HIS A 47 10.84 12.38 -5.97
N TRP A 48 11.53 11.62 -5.11
CA TRP A 48 10.90 10.56 -4.34
C TRP A 48 9.94 11.10 -3.29
N SER A 49 10.21 12.26 -2.66
CA SER A 49 9.23 12.92 -1.80
C SER A 49 7.93 13.24 -2.55
N GLY A 50 8.02 13.69 -3.80
CA GLY A 50 6.86 13.92 -4.67
C GLY A 50 6.09 12.64 -4.98
N VAL A 51 6.79 11.58 -5.40
CA VAL A 51 6.19 10.27 -5.71
C VAL A 51 5.46 9.69 -4.50
N TYR A 52 6.06 9.74 -3.31
CA TYR A 52 5.40 9.25 -2.09
C TYR A 52 4.21 10.13 -1.69
N ALA A 53 4.28 11.45 -1.85
CA ALA A 53 3.16 12.35 -1.59
C ALA A 53 1.96 12.05 -2.51
N GLU A 54 2.21 11.77 -3.80
CA GLU A 54 1.18 11.35 -4.75
C GLU A 54 0.49 10.05 -4.30
N LEU A 55 1.28 9.03 -3.93
CA LEU A 55 0.75 7.75 -3.47
C LEU A 55 -0.04 7.88 -2.16
N VAL A 56 0.43 8.68 -1.21
CA VAL A 56 -0.27 8.97 0.05
C VAL A 56 -1.60 9.66 -0.22
N GLY A 57 -1.61 10.68 -1.09
CA GLY A 57 -2.82 11.39 -1.49
C GLY A 57 -3.85 10.44 -2.11
N PHE A 58 -3.43 9.67 -3.12
CA PHE A 58 -4.28 8.70 -3.79
C PHE A 58 -4.89 7.68 -2.82
N LYS A 59 -4.10 7.14 -1.88
CA LYS A 59 -4.61 6.15 -0.90
C LYS A 59 -5.56 6.75 0.12
N ASN A 60 -5.36 8.01 0.52
CA ASN A 60 -6.32 8.72 1.37
C ASN A 60 -7.67 8.88 0.66
N ASP A 61 -7.66 9.34 -0.59
CA ASP A 61 -8.88 9.49 -1.40
C ASP A 61 -9.62 8.16 -1.58
N LEU A 62 -8.87 7.08 -1.81
CA LEU A 62 -9.42 5.74 -1.89
C LEU A 62 -10.07 5.30 -0.58
N LEU A 63 -9.39 5.49 0.57
CA LEU A 63 -9.95 5.17 1.89
C LEU A 63 -11.20 5.98 2.21
N GLU A 64 -11.22 7.26 1.84
CA GLU A 64 -12.40 8.10 2.03
C GLU A 64 -13.58 7.57 1.21
N ARG A 65 -13.35 7.22 -0.06
CA ARG A 65 -14.37 6.67 -0.92
C ARG A 65 -14.89 5.33 -0.42
N LEU A 66 -14.00 4.43 0.01
CA LEU A 66 -14.38 3.14 0.61
C LEU A 66 -15.29 3.35 1.84
N SER A 67 -14.95 4.29 2.71
CA SER A 67 -15.74 4.63 3.89
C SER A 67 -17.15 5.15 3.54
N GLN A 68 -17.29 5.90 2.44
CA GLN A 68 -18.58 6.39 1.96
C GLN A 68 -19.42 5.24 1.37
N ASP A 69 -18.83 4.44 0.49
CA ASP A 69 -19.50 3.34 -0.22
C ASP A 69 -19.96 2.24 0.74
N ARG A 70 -19.18 1.97 1.80
CA ARG A 70 -19.49 1.00 2.87
C ARG A 70 -20.90 1.19 3.46
N LYS A 71 -21.40 2.43 3.56
CA LYS A 71 -22.71 2.73 4.15
C LYS A 71 -23.88 2.15 3.36
N MET A 72 -23.66 1.80 2.09
CA MET A 72 -24.68 1.28 1.17
C MET A 72 -24.60 -0.24 1.00
N LEU A 73 -23.60 -0.90 1.60
CA LEU A 73 -23.38 -2.33 1.46
C LEU A 73 -24.16 -3.14 2.52
N SER A 74 -24.38 -4.42 2.22
CA SER A 74 -24.88 -5.37 3.21
C SER A 74 -23.81 -5.63 4.28
N GLU A 75 -24.22 -6.16 5.43
CA GLU A 75 -23.31 -6.48 6.52
C GLU A 75 -22.20 -7.46 6.10
N ALA A 76 -22.56 -8.53 5.37
CA ALA A 76 -21.59 -9.51 4.89
C ALA A 76 -20.56 -8.90 3.91
N ALA A 77 -20.99 -8.00 3.02
CA ALA A 77 -20.08 -7.29 2.12
C ALA A 77 -19.22 -6.26 2.88
N THR A 78 -19.77 -5.64 3.93
CA THR A 78 -19.05 -4.70 4.79
C THR A 78 -17.90 -5.39 5.52
N THR A 79 -18.12 -6.58 6.09
CA THR A 79 -17.07 -7.32 6.80
C THR A 79 -15.90 -7.70 5.90
N GLU A 80 -16.15 -8.09 4.65
CA GLU A 80 -15.07 -8.36 3.70
C GLU A 80 -14.31 -7.07 3.35
N LEU A 81 -15.04 -5.97 3.12
CA LEU A 81 -14.43 -4.68 2.81
C LEU A 81 -13.57 -4.12 3.95
N GLU A 82 -13.93 -4.38 5.21
CA GLU A 82 -13.12 -3.99 6.37
C GLU A 82 -11.73 -4.61 6.34
N ARG A 83 -11.58 -5.83 5.82
CA ARG A 83 -10.27 -6.46 5.66
C ARG A 83 -9.40 -5.66 4.68
N ASP A 84 -9.97 -5.29 3.54
CA ASP A 84 -9.28 -4.51 2.50
C ASP A 84 -8.92 -3.10 3.01
N GLU A 85 -9.84 -2.44 3.73
CA GLU A 85 -9.57 -1.13 4.36
C GLU A 85 -8.41 -1.21 5.35
N ASN A 86 -8.37 -2.25 6.18
CA ASN A 86 -7.30 -2.43 7.17
C ASN A 86 -5.93 -2.62 6.51
N LEU A 87 -5.86 -3.44 5.44
CA LEU A 87 -4.64 -3.61 4.67
C LEU A 87 -4.20 -2.27 4.07
N LEU A 88 -5.12 -1.55 3.42
CA LEU A 88 -4.84 -0.27 2.78
C LEU A 88 -4.34 0.79 3.78
N ARG A 89 -4.86 0.78 5.02
CA ARG A 89 -4.38 1.66 6.12
C ARG A 89 -2.96 1.32 6.54
N VAL A 90 -2.62 0.04 6.69
CA VAL A 90 -1.25 -0.38 7.00
C VAL A 90 -0.29 0.07 5.91
N GLU A 91 -0.68 -0.11 4.64
CA GLU A 91 0.14 0.36 3.53
C GLU A 91 0.29 1.88 3.48
N LEU A 92 -0.77 2.62 3.79
CA LEU A 92 -0.75 4.08 3.86
C LEU A 92 0.26 4.56 4.92
N GLU A 93 0.25 3.98 6.11
CA GLU A 93 1.21 4.34 7.16
C GLU A 93 2.66 4.06 6.75
N ARG A 94 2.92 2.93 6.07
CA ARG A 94 4.23 2.64 5.48
C ARG A 94 4.66 3.73 4.49
N LEU A 95 3.77 4.14 3.58
CA LEU A 95 4.07 5.18 2.60
C LEU A 95 4.31 6.54 3.26
N LYS A 96 3.58 6.88 4.32
CA LYS A 96 3.81 8.11 5.10
C LYS A 96 5.18 8.11 5.77
N LEU A 97 5.58 7.00 6.39
CA LEU A 97 6.93 6.88 6.97
C LEU A 97 8.01 7.11 5.91
N ARG A 98 7.80 6.60 4.71
CA ARG A 98 8.74 6.74 3.60
C ARG A 98 8.74 8.14 2.99
N LEU A 99 7.59 8.80 2.93
CA LEU A 99 7.49 10.22 2.61
C LEU A 99 8.32 11.05 3.61
N SER A 100 8.11 10.85 4.90
CA SER A 100 8.86 11.56 5.94
C SER A 100 10.37 11.32 5.85
N PHE A 101 10.80 10.10 5.53
CA PHE A 101 12.20 9.81 5.26
C PHE A 101 12.76 10.71 4.15
N TRP A 102 12.06 10.80 3.01
CA TRP A 102 12.53 11.60 1.87
C TRP A 102 12.47 13.10 2.11
N GLU A 103 11.47 13.58 2.87
CA GLU A 103 11.39 14.98 3.29
C GLU A 103 12.58 15.36 4.18
N MET A 104 12.91 14.55 5.19
CA MET A 104 14.10 14.74 6.03
C MET A 104 15.38 14.68 5.19
N ARG A 105 15.50 13.68 4.31
CA ARG A 105 16.69 13.51 3.46
C ARG A 105 16.92 14.70 2.53
N ARG A 106 15.85 15.29 1.99
CA ARG A 106 15.92 16.50 1.16
C ARG A 106 16.44 17.70 1.96
N GLU A 107 16.05 17.83 3.22
CA GLU A 107 16.53 18.90 4.11
C GLU A 107 18.01 18.72 4.48
N GLU A 108 18.44 17.49 4.78
CA GLU A 108 19.85 17.14 5.02
C GLU A 108 20.73 17.54 3.84
N LEU A 109 20.35 17.11 2.63
CA LEU A 109 21.09 17.39 1.38
C LEU A 109 21.00 18.86 0.94
N SER A 110 20.15 19.67 1.57
CA SER A 110 20.11 21.13 1.33
C SER A 110 21.07 21.91 2.25
N SER A 111 21.56 21.25 3.30
CA SER A 111 22.36 21.89 4.37
C SER A 111 23.86 21.60 4.25
N GLU A 112 24.29 20.86 3.22
CA GLU A 112 25.67 20.58 2.81
C GLU A 112 26.13 21.47 1.65
#